data_AF-A0AA87NR07-F1
#
_entry.id   AF-A0AA87NR07-F1
#
_cell.length_a   1.000
_cell.length_b   1.000
_cell.length_c   1.000
_cell.angle_alpha   90.00
_cell.angle_beta   90.00
_cell.angle_gamma   90.00
#
_symmetry.space_group_name_H-M   'P 1'
#
loop_
_entity.id
_entity.type
_entity.pdbx_description
1 polymer ?
#
loop_
_entity_poly.entity_id
_entity_poly.type
_entity_poly.pdbx_seq_one_letter_code
_entity_poly.pdbx_strand_id
1 'polypeptide(L)' 'MVLYNSLEKKLKLLPQTALEEISSYVDYILFKFTTLEKNASSQSQKKGFGCLKDIPCKMSPDFDEPIEEFAEYM' A
#
# COMPACT_ATOMS: atom_id res chain seq x y z
N MET A 1 -19.30 -21.66 -12.51
CA MET A 1 -20.69 -21.50 -11.98
C MET A 1 -21.10 -22.53 -10.93
N VAL A 2 -20.56 -23.75 -10.90
CA VAL A 2 -20.96 -24.81 -9.94
C VAL A 2 -20.80 -24.40 -8.46
N LEU A 3 -19.73 -23.66 -8.13
CA LEU A 3 -19.47 -23.19 -6.77
C LEU A 3 -20.54 -22.22 -6.24
N TYR A 4 -21.01 -21.29 -7.08
CA TYR A 4 -22.02 -20.31 -6.68
C TYR A 4 -23.35 -20.98 -6.33
N ASN A 5 -23.81 -21.90 -7.18
CA ASN A 5 -25.06 -22.64 -6.95
C ASN A 5 -25.00 -23.51 -5.68
N SER A 6 -23.82 -24.05 -5.34
CA SER A 6 -23.64 -24.79 -4.08
C SER A 6 -23.66 -23.86 -2.87
N LEU A 7 -23.04 -22.68 -2.98
CA LEU A 7 -23.00 -21.68 -1.92
C LEU A 7 -24.39 -21.11 -1.62
N GLU A 8 -25.16 -20.75 -2.65
CA GLU A 8 -26.51 -20.21 -2.49
C GLU A 8 -27.44 -21.18 -1.73
N LYS A 9 -27.34 -22.48 -2.02
CA LYS A 9 -28.09 -23.51 -1.30
C LYS A 9 -27.73 -23.58 0.18
N LYS A 10 -26.44 -23.38 0.53
CA LYS A 10 -26.00 -23.37 1.93
C LYS A 10 -26.47 -22.10 2.64
N LEU A 11 -26.42 -20.94 1.98
CA LEU A 11 -26.88 -19.67 2.54
C LEU A 11 -28.37 -19.72 2.89
N LYS A 12 -29.20 -20.34 2.05
CA LYS A 12 -30.65 -20.49 2.31
C LYS A 12 -31.00 -21.33 3.54
N LEU A 13 -30.08 -22.14 4.06
CA LEU A 13 -30.29 -22.99 5.24
C LEU A 13 -29.89 -22.31 6.55
N LEU A 14 -29.23 -21.16 6.49
CA LEU A 14 -28.72 -20.47 7.67
C LEU A 14 -29.78 -19.57 8.33
N PRO A 15 -29.72 -19.38 9.65
CA PRO A 15 -30.55 -18.41 10.34
C PRO A 15 -30.17 -16.97 9.95
N GLN A 16 -31.11 -16.04 10.11
CA GLN A 16 -30.95 -14.64 9.73
C GLN A 16 -29.70 -13.97 10.34
N THR A 17 -29.37 -14.29 11.58
CA THR A 17 -28.19 -13.75 12.28
C THR A 17 -26.88 -14.14 11.60
N ALA A 18 -26.78 -15.38 11.11
CA ALA A 18 -25.60 -15.85 10.38
C ALA A 18 -25.51 -15.22 8.98
N LEU A 19 -26.65 -14.92 8.35
CA LEU A 19 -26.69 -14.22 7.06
C LEU A 19 -26.17 -12.78 7.18
N GLU A 20 -26.48 -12.09 8.27
CA GLU A 20 -25.97 -10.73 8.55
C GLU A 20 -24.45 -10.72 8.72
N GLU A 21 -23.90 -11.68 9.48
CA GLU A 21 -22.46 -11.84 9.65
C GLU A 21 -21.76 -12.14 8.32
N ILE A 22 -22.33 -13.04 7.52
CA ILE A 22 -21.80 -13.35 6.18
C ILE A 22 -21.85 -12.13 5.27
N SER A 23 -22.93 -11.35 5.29
CA SER A 23 -23.04 -10.12 4.51
C SER A 23 -21.92 -9.14 4.86
N SER A 24 -21.71 -8.90 6.16
CA SER A 24 -20.63 -8.04 6.64
C SER A 24 -19.25 -8.55 6.21
N TYR A 25 -19.03 -9.87 6.25
CA TYR A 25 -17.78 -10.47 5.81
C TYR A 25 -17.57 -10.37 4.30
N VAL A 26 -18.63 -10.51 3.49
CA VAL A 26 -18.58 -10.30 2.04
C VAL A 26 -18.21 -8.85 1.71
N ASP A 27 -18.80 -7.87 2.40
CA ASP A 27 -18.45 -6.45 2.25
C ASP A 27 -16.98 -6.20 2.61
N TYR A 28 -16.48 -6.82 3.68
CA TYR A 28 -15.06 -6.78 4.04
C TYR A 28 -14.16 -7.40 2.96
N ILE A 29 -14.53 -8.56 2.41
CA ILE A 29 -13.79 -9.18 1.31
C ILE A 29 -13.75 -8.23 0.10
N LEU A 30 -14.89 -7.67 -0.31
CA LEU A 30 -14.96 -6.73 -1.43
C LEU A 30 -14.06 -5.51 -1.18
N PHE A 31 -14.08 -4.94 0.03
CA PHE A 31 -13.18 -3.87 0.41
C PHE A 31 -11.71 -4.30 0.33
N LYS A 32 -11.36 -5.48 0.83
CA LYS A 32 -9.99 -6.01 0.81
C LYS A 32 -9.47 -6.16 -0.61
N PHE A 33 -10.25 -6.73 -1.52
CA PHE A 33 -9.81 -6.95 -2.91
C PHE A 33 -9.78 -5.65 -3.71
N THR A 34 -10.76 -4.75 -3.53
CA THR A 34 -10.74 -3.43 -4.19
C THR A 34 -9.61 -2.53 -3.70
N THR A 35 -9.19 -2.65 -2.44
CA THR A 35 -8.04 -1.93 -1.89
C THR A 35 -6.71 -2.57 -2.28
N LEU A 36 -6.62 -3.90 -2.33
CA LEU A 36 -5.43 -4.62 -2.81
C LEU A 36 -5.12 -4.29 -4.28
N GLU A 37 -6.13 -4.22 -5.16
CA GLU A 37 -5.95 -3.82 -6.57
C GLU A 37 -5.44 -2.36 -6.70
N LYS A 38 -5.89 -1.45 -5.82
CA LYS A 38 -5.41 -0.06 -5.75
C LYS A 38 -3.97 0.05 -5.23
N ASN A 39 -3.57 -0.84 -4.31
CA ASN A 39 -2.23 -0.87 -3.73
C ASN A 39 -1.21 -1.64 -4.61
N ALA A 40 -1.66 -2.57 -5.45
CA ALA A 40 -0.81 -3.31 -6.38
C ALA A 40 -0.40 -2.46 -7.61
N SER A 41 -1.22 -1.47 -7.98
CA SER A 41 -0.95 -0.54 -9.09
C SER A 41 -0.18 0.73 -8.69
N SER A 42 0.20 0.87 -7.41
CA SER A 42 0.90 2.06 -6.91
C SER A 42 2.00 1.73 -5.88
N GLN A 43 2.92 0.83 -6.21
CA GLN A 43 4.22 0.81 -5.53
C GLN A 43 5.13 1.95 -6.05
N SER A 44 4.72 3.20 -5.83
CA SER A 44 5.68 4.16 -5.31
C SER A 44 5.22 4.46 -3.89
N GLN A 45 5.84 3.78 -2.92
CA GLN A 45 5.66 4.18 -1.52
C GLN A 45 6.04 5.65 -1.46
N LYS A 46 5.06 6.54 -1.29
CA LYS A 46 5.32 7.96 -1.08
C LYS A 46 6.20 8.03 0.16
N LYS A 47 7.48 8.32 -0.06
CA LYS A 47 8.44 8.43 1.02
C LYS A 47 7.92 9.50 1.97
N GLY A 48 7.92 9.19 3.26
CA GLY A 48 7.35 10.08 4.28
C GLY A 48 7.88 11.51 4.14
N PHE A 49 7.12 12.47 4.65
CA PHE A 49 7.54 13.87 4.71
C PHE A 49 8.96 13.97 5.32
N GLY A 50 9.89 14.61 4.61
CA GLY A 50 11.30 14.71 5.02
C GLY A 50 12.27 13.72 4.38
N CYS A 51 11.81 12.74 3.59
CA CYS A 51 12.71 11.87 2.82
C CYS A 51 13.11 12.51 1.48
N LEU A 52 14.30 13.11 1.41
CA LEU A 52 14.93 13.62 0.17
C LEU A 52 15.52 12.50 -0.73
N LYS A 53 15.31 11.23 -0.38
CA LYS A 53 15.85 10.08 -1.12
C LYS A 53 15.21 10.02 -2.52
N ASP A 54 16.03 10.03 -3.57
CA ASP A 54 15.68 10.02 -5.01
C ASP A 54 15.27 11.37 -5.62
N ILE A 55 15.47 12.48 -4.91
CA ILE A 55 15.46 13.78 -5.57
C ILE A 55 16.81 13.90 -6.31
N PRO A 56 16.84 14.28 -7.60
CA PRO A 56 18.08 14.63 -8.29
C PRO A 56 18.65 15.90 -7.68
N CYS A 57 19.29 15.76 -6.52
CA CYS A 57 20.07 16.78 -5.86
C CYS A 57 21.40 16.83 -6.59
N LYS A 58 21.51 17.78 -7.52
CA LYS A 58 22.80 18.10 -8.14
C LYS A 58 23.60 18.88 -7.11
N MET A 59 24.61 18.23 -6.54
CA MET A 59 25.63 18.93 -5.78
C MET A 59 26.47 19.78 -6.73
N SER A 60 27.02 20.88 -6.22
CA SER A 60 27.96 21.68 -6.98
C SER A 60 29.27 20.90 -7.19
N PRO A 61 30.02 21.18 -8.26
CA PRO A 61 31.26 20.44 -8.57
C PRO A 61 32.34 20.54 -7.50
N ASP A 62 32.26 21.57 -6.66
CA ASP A 62 33.18 21.92 -5.56
C ASP A 62 32.69 21.41 -4.20
N PHE A 63 31.64 20.58 -4.13
CA PHE A 63 31.11 20.07 -2.85
C PHE A 63 32.15 19.28 -2.04
N ASP A 64 33.03 18.54 -2.73
CA ASP A 64 34.08 17.75 -2.11
C ASP A 64 35.34 18.58 -1.79
N GLU A 65 35.41 19.85 -2.23
CA GLU A 65 36.55 20.71 -1.96
C GLU A 65 36.57 21.14 -0.47
N PRO A 66 37.74 21.09 0.21
CA PRO A 66 37.86 21.57 1.57
C PRO A 66 37.49 23.05 1.66
N ILE A 67 36.69 23.40 2.65
CA ILE A 67 36.47 24.81 3.01
C ILE A 67 37.83 25.42 3.36
N GLU A 68 38.09 26.65 2.90
CA GLU A 68 39.38 27.33 3.02
C GLU A 68 39.96 27.31 4.45
N GLU A 69 39.11 27.42 5.47
CA GLU A 69 39.47 27.35 6.90
C GLU A 69 39.94 25.96 7.37
N PHE A 70 39.55 24.90 6.65
CA PHE A 70 39.88 23.51 6.96
C PHE A 70 40.86 22.88 5.97
N ALA A 71 41.22 23.60 4.90
CA ALA A 71 42.18 23.13 3.90
C ALA A 71 43.57 22.84 4.48
N GLU A 72 43.98 23.56 5.53
CA GLU A 72 45.24 23.33 6.23
C GLU A 72 45.24 22.06 7.11
N TYR A 73 44.08 21.46 7.38
CA TYR A 73 43.89 20.33 8.28
C TYR A 73 43.50 19.00 7.60
N MET A 74 43.21 19.04 6.30
CA MET A 74 42.85 17.87 5.45
C MET A 74 44.06 17.38 4.67
#